data_AF-A0A951Q5R5-F1
#
_entry.id   AF-A0A951Q5R5-F1
#
_cell.length_a   1.000
_cell.length_b   1.000
_cell.length_c   1.000
_cell.angle_alpha   90.00
_cell.angle_beta   90.00
_cell.angle_gamma   90.00
#
_symmetry.space_group_name_H-M   'P 1'
#
loop_
_entity.id
_entity.type
_entity.pdbx_description
1 polymer ?
#
loop_
_entity_poly.entity_id
_entity_poly.type
_entity_poly.pdbx_seq_one_letter_code
_entity_poly.pdbx_strand_id
1 'polypeptide(L)'
;MTQMPIVRQILSDPDAGLLPYLSQQLQTHRFSHFKAQFGFHVDEYCTQVISNDDLVEIQTTLLLTLNFSIVVDNQTPSDEVTLHALEFQELLDAQIILWSQENSQLLEPISEIKGTLSQLSEIPYHGGYLPGFEIRSQLRLTYSAGAVQPLQADDERPKALYSPGSRTPVSGQYELINPDGESTGLEVTSTEGHPFPPTRERDQSYKLVDATKHKA
;
A
#
# COMPACT_ATOMS: atom_id res chain seq x y z
N MET A 1 1.54 17.14 10.40
CA MET A 1 2.46 16.72 9.33
C MET A 1 1.80 15.57 8.60
N THR A 2 1.36 15.77 7.36
CA THR A 2 0.70 14.74 6.57
C THR A 2 1.76 13.75 6.10
N GLN A 3 1.68 12.50 6.55
CA GLN A 3 2.58 11.44 6.10
C GLN A 3 2.45 11.32 4.57
N MET A 4 3.57 11.42 3.86
CA MET A 4 3.58 11.37 2.40
C MET A 4 3.05 9.99 1.95
N PRO A 5 2.13 9.90 0.96
CA PRO A 5 1.63 8.61 0.49
C PRO A 5 2.77 7.68 0.06
N ILE A 6 2.67 6.38 0.34
CA ILE A 6 3.74 5.40 0.09
C ILE A 6 4.18 5.43 -1.39
N VAL A 7 3.25 5.53 -2.33
CA VAL A 7 3.56 5.70 -3.76
C VAL A 7 4.45 6.92 -4.04
N ARG A 8 4.25 8.05 -3.35
CA ARG A 8 5.11 9.22 -3.53
C ARG A 8 6.49 9.01 -2.92
N GLN A 9 6.61 8.21 -1.87
CA GLN A 9 7.92 7.83 -1.32
C GLN A 9 8.66 6.95 -2.33
N ILE A 10 8.02 5.89 -2.82
CA ILE A 10 8.61 4.97 -3.80
C ILE A 10 9.09 5.70 -5.07
N LEU A 11 8.33 6.70 -5.55
CA LEU A 11 8.68 7.41 -6.79
C LEU A 11 9.61 8.61 -6.57
N SER A 12 9.36 9.42 -5.53
CA SER A 12 9.93 10.77 -5.41
C SER A 12 10.77 11.00 -4.16
N ASP A 13 10.98 9.98 -3.32
CA ASP A 13 11.89 10.08 -2.19
C ASP A 13 13.31 10.43 -2.68
N PRO A 14 13.98 11.45 -2.10
CA PRO A 14 15.29 11.91 -2.57
C PRO A 14 16.40 10.86 -2.53
N ASP A 15 16.35 9.95 -1.55
CA ASP A 15 17.43 9.01 -1.26
C ASP A 15 17.14 7.62 -1.86
N ALA A 16 15.87 7.19 -1.86
CA ALA A 16 15.46 5.84 -2.27
C ALA A 16 14.46 5.81 -3.44
N GLY A 17 13.96 6.96 -3.89
CA GLY A 17 12.94 7.04 -4.92
C GLY A 17 13.46 6.69 -6.32
N LEU A 18 12.59 6.12 -7.15
CA LEU A 18 12.93 5.74 -8.53
C LEU A 18 13.40 6.94 -9.38
N LEU A 19 12.71 8.08 -9.28
CA LEU A 19 12.96 9.21 -10.17
C LEU A 19 14.30 9.90 -9.88
N PRO A 20 14.65 10.21 -8.61
CA PRO A 20 15.99 10.73 -8.30
C PRO A 20 17.09 9.74 -8.68
N TYR A 21 16.88 8.44 -8.41
CA TYR A 21 17.82 7.39 -8.80
C TYR A 21 18.08 7.39 -10.31
N LEU A 22 17.04 7.33 -11.14
CA LEU A 22 17.20 7.37 -12.60
C LEU A 22 17.81 8.68 -13.08
N SER A 23 17.42 9.81 -12.51
CA SER A 23 18.04 11.11 -12.83
C SER A 23 19.54 11.10 -12.57
N GLN A 24 20.01 10.45 -11.50
CA GLN A 24 21.42 10.30 -11.21
C GLN A 24 22.10 9.34 -12.18
N GLN A 25 21.48 8.18 -12.47
CA GLN A 25 22.05 7.20 -13.40
C GLN A 25 22.23 7.77 -14.80
N LEU A 26 21.25 8.53 -15.30
CA LEU A 26 21.29 9.17 -16.62
C LEU A 26 22.40 10.23 -16.75
N GLN A 27 22.98 10.71 -15.65
CA GLN A 27 24.12 11.62 -15.67
C GLN A 27 25.48 10.89 -15.71
N THR A 28 25.48 9.56 -15.60
CA THR A 28 26.71 8.77 -15.64
C THR A 28 27.24 8.61 -17.07
N HIS A 29 28.54 8.32 -17.20
CA HIS A 29 29.19 8.07 -18.49
C HIS A 29 28.55 6.92 -19.29
N ARG A 30 27.79 6.02 -18.65
CA ARG A 30 27.11 4.91 -19.34
C ARG A 30 26.03 5.38 -20.29
N PHE A 31 25.47 6.57 -20.05
CA PHE A 31 24.41 7.16 -20.85
C PHE A 31 24.90 8.37 -21.67
N SER A 32 26.21 8.64 -21.71
CA SER A 32 26.74 9.86 -22.33
C SER A 32 26.60 9.91 -23.86
N HIS A 33 26.25 8.79 -24.51
CA HIS A 33 26.00 8.74 -25.95
C HIS A 33 24.75 9.52 -26.38
N PHE A 34 23.83 9.81 -25.44
CA PHE A 34 22.63 10.59 -25.70
C PHE A 34 22.43 11.68 -24.67
N LYS A 35 21.82 12.78 -25.11
CA LYS A 35 21.19 13.72 -24.19
C LYS A 35 19.77 13.25 -23.92
N ALA A 36 19.50 12.86 -22.68
CA ALA A 36 18.19 12.37 -22.27
C ALA A 36 17.38 13.47 -21.57
N GLN A 37 16.11 13.58 -21.93
CA GLN A 37 15.07 14.21 -21.13
C GLN A 37 14.04 13.12 -20.79
N PHE A 38 13.53 13.09 -19.57
CA PHE A 38 12.52 12.09 -19.21
C PHE A 38 11.33 12.68 -18.48
N GLY A 39 10.18 12.09 -18.73
CA GLY A 39 8.94 12.32 -18.01
C GLY A 39 8.36 10.99 -17.56
N PHE A 40 7.40 11.04 -16.64
CA PHE A 40 6.71 9.85 -16.18
C PHE A 40 5.24 10.16 -15.94
N HIS A 41 4.43 9.12 -16.05
CA HIS A 41 3.03 9.15 -15.66
C HIS A 41 2.65 7.82 -15.01
N VAL A 42 1.66 7.89 -14.12
CA VAL A 42 1.11 6.73 -13.42
C VAL A 42 -0.30 6.54 -13.96
N ASP A 43 -0.56 5.42 -14.61
CA ASP A 43 -1.80 5.21 -15.36
C ASP A 43 -2.86 4.52 -14.51
N GLU A 44 -2.51 3.38 -13.89
CA GLU A 44 -3.48 2.52 -13.22
C GLU A 44 -2.95 2.03 -11.88
N TYR A 45 -3.82 2.01 -10.88
CA TYR A 45 -3.56 1.46 -9.55
C TYR A 45 -4.63 0.41 -9.23
N CYS A 46 -4.19 -0.82 -8.95
CA CYS A 46 -5.04 -1.88 -8.42
C CYS A 46 -4.69 -2.07 -6.95
N THR A 47 -5.67 -2.02 -6.05
CA THR A 47 -5.48 -2.37 -4.63
C THR A 47 -6.26 -3.63 -4.34
N GLN A 48 -5.56 -4.62 -3.80
CA GLN A 48 -6.10 -5.92 -3.42
C GLN A 48 -5.98 -6.08 -1.91
N VAL A 49 -6.99 -6.70 -1.32
CA VAL A 49 -7.01 -7.05 0.09
C VAL A 49 -6.83 -8.56 0.18
N ILE A 50 -5.70 -8.97 0.74
CA ILE A 50 -5.35 -10.38 0.94
C ILE A 50 -5.61 -10.70 2.41
N SER A 51 -6.61 -11.53 2.67
CA SER A 51 -6.91 -12.00 4.02
C SER A 51 -6.26 -13.37 4.22
N ASN A 52 -5.28 -13.45 5.11
CA ASN A 52 -4.79 -14.70 5.69
C ASN A 52 -5.45 -14.91 7.06
N ASP A 53 -5.38 -16.14 7.60
CA ASP A 53 -6.08 -16.53 8.83
C ASP A 53 -5.81 -15.61 10.05
N ASP A 54 -4.65 -14.93 10.09
CA ASP A 54 -4.23 -14.06 11.19
C ASP A 54 -4.06 -12.57 10.82
N LEU A 55 -4.00 -12.22 9.53
CA LEU A 55 -3.66 -10.87 9.05
C LEU A 55 -4.36 -10.53 7.72
N VAL A 56 -4.94 -9.34 7.64
CA VAL A 56 -5.44 -8.75 6.40
C VAL A 56 -4.37 -7.78 5.87
N GLU A 57 -3.65 -8.20 4.83
CA GLU A 57 -2.70 -7.35 4.13
C GLU A 57 -3.37 -6.61 2.97
N ILE A 58 -3.14 -5.30 2.90
CA ILE A 58 -3.55 -4.48 1.77
C ILE A 58 -2.33 -4.33 0.88
N GLN A 59 -2.42 -4.88 -0.33
CA GLN A 59 -1.37 -4.78 -1.33
C GLN A 59 -1.85 -3.90 -2.47
N THR A 60 -1.00 -2.99 -2.93
CA THR A 60 -1.30 -2.14 -4.07
C THR A 60 -0.30 -2.41 -5.18
N THR A 61 -0.80 -2.73 -6.37
CA THR A 61 -0.05 -2.86 -7.60
C THR A 61 -0.27 -1.62 -8.47
N LEU A 62 0.81 -0.96 -8.85
CA LEU A 62 0.80 0.20 -9.75
C LEU A 62 1.32 -0.21 -11.12
N LEU A 63 0.63 0.25 -12.16
CA LEU A 63 1.14 0.25 -13.52
C LEU A 63 1.77 1.60 -13.81
N LEU A 64 3.10 1.62 -13.85
CA LEU A 64 3.89 2.82 -14.11
C LEU A 64 4.33 2.84 -15.57
N THR A 65 4.14 3.98 -16.23
CA THR A 65 4.61 4.19 -17.60
C THR A 65 5.59 5.36 -17.62
N LEU A 66 6.85 5.04 -17.91
CA LEU A 66 7.95 5.99 -18.03
C LEU A 66 8.14 6.34 -19.51
N ASN A 67 8.25 7.63 -19.85
CA ASN A 67 8.51 8.10 -21.20
C ASN A 67 9.84 8.87 -21.21
N PHE A 68 10.82 8.37 -21.94
CA PHE A 68 12.12 9.00 -22.14
C PHE A 68 12.24 9.50 -23.57
N SER A 69 12.85 10.66 -23.73
CA SER A 69 13.19 11.26 -25.00
C SER A 69 14.71 11.39 -25.06
N ILE A 70 15.34 10.68 -25.97
CA ILE A 70 16.80 10.71 -26.16
C ILE A 70 17.15 11.39 -27.47
N VAL A 71 18.01 12.40 -27.40
CA VAL A 71 18.47 13.17 -28.56
C VAL A 71 19.82 12.64 -29.03
N VAL A 72 19.93 12.41 -30.33
CA VAL A 72 21.16 11.96 -31.00
C VAL A 72 22.20 13.06 -30.90
N ASP A 73 23.41 12.71 -30.46
CA ASP A 73 24.54 13.63 -30.56
C ASP A 73 25.06 13.70 -32.01
N ASN A 74 25.49 14.88 -32.44
CA ASN A 74 26.00 15.14 -33.79
C ASN A 74 27.27 14.34 -34.13
N GLN A 75 27.90 13.71 -33.13
CA GLN A 75 29.12 12.90 -33.31
C GLN A 75 28.84 11.42 -33.60
N THR A 76 27.59 10.96 -33.46
CA THR A 76 27.23 9.56 -33.64
C THR A 76 27.02 9.25 -35.12
N PRO A 77 27.71 8.25 -35.71
CA PRO A 77 27.48 7.83 -37.09
C PRO A 77 26.04 7.38 -37.29
N SER A 78 25.38 7.84 -38.36
CA SER A 78 23.96 7.57 -38.66
C SER A 78 23.58 6.08 -38.61
N ASP A 79 24.53 5.20 -38.91
CA ASP A 79 24.32 3.75 -39.01
C ASP A 79 24.36 3.06 -37.64
N GLU A 80 24.96 3.71 -36.63
CA GLU A 80 25.14 3.20 -35.27
C GLU A 80 24.13 3.79 -34.28
N VAL A 81 23.44 4.87 -34.66
CA VAL A 81 22.49 5.59 -33.80
C VAL A 81 21.41 4.66 -33.21
N THR A 82 20.79 3.82 -34.05
CA THR A 82 19.74 2.89 -33.59
C THR A 82 20.30 1.84 -32.64
N LEU A 83 21.53 1.37 -32.87
CA LEU A 83 22.18 0.39 -32.00
C LEU A 83 22.42 0.98 -30.62
N HIS A 84 22.96 2.20 -30.56
CA HIS A 84 23.14 2.90 -29.30
C HIS A 84 21.81 3.20 -28.59
N ALA A 85 20.74 3.49 -29.33
CA ALA A 85 19.42 3.71 -28.74
C ALA A 85 18.85 2.43 -28.10
N LEU A 86 19.08 1.27 -28.72
CA LEU A 86 18.73 -0.02 -28.13
C LEU A 86 19.58 -0.32 -26.89
N GLU A 87 20.89 -0.10 -26.95
CA GLU A 87 21.78 -0.23 -25.79
C GLU A 87 21.35 0.68 -24.64
N PHE A 88 20.96 1.92 -24.93
CA PHE A 88 20.41 2.83 -23.92
C PHE A 88 19.18 2.25 -23.25
N GLN A 89 18.25 1.68 -24.02
CA GLN A 89 17.05 1.05 -23.48
C GLN A 89 17.41 -0.14 -22.57
N GLU A 90 18.32 -1.01 -22.99
CA GLU A 90 18.76 -2.16 -22.17
C GLU A 90 19.42 -1.72 -20.86
N LEU A 91 20.26 -0.68 -20.92
CA LEU A 91 20.91 -0.11 -19.74
C LEU A 91 19.88 0.52 -18.79
N LEU A 92 18.90 1.24 -19.33
CA LEU A 92 17.81 1.84 -18.56
C LEU A 92 17.00 0.76 -17.84
N ASP A 93 16.56 -0.27 -18.56
CA ASP A 93 15.79 -1.38 -17.99
C ASP A 93 16.58 -2.09 -16.89
N ALA A 94 17.89 -2.30 -17.09
CA ALA A 94 18.77 -2.87 -16.07
C ALA A 94 18.87 -1.99 -14.80
N GLN A 95 18.95 -0.66 -14.94
CA GLN A 95 18.97 0.25 -13.79
C GLN A 95 17.64 0.22 -13.02
N ILE A 96 16.51 0.17 -13.72
CA ILE A 96 15.18 0.06 -13.10
C ILE A 96 15.08 -1.23 -12.28
N ILE A 97 15.52 -2.36 -12.85
CA ILE A 97 15.53 -3.65 -12.14
C ILE A 97 16.44 -3.59 -10.92
N LEU A 98 17.66 -3.07 -11.06
CA LEU A 98 18.63 -2.96 -9.96
C LEU A 98 18.05 -2.14 -8.80
N TRP A 99 17.50 -0.96 -9.08
CA TRP A 99 16.84 -0.14 -8.07
C TRP A 99 15.72 -0.90 -7.35
N SER A 100 14.90 -1.66 -8.08
CA SER A 100 13.79 -2.41 -7.47
C SER A 100 14.24 -3.53 -6.54
N GLN A 101 15.44 -4.10 -6.76
CA GLN A 101 16.02 -5.12 -5.89
C GLN A 101 16.54 -4.53 -4.57
N GLU A 102 16.98 -3.27 -4.60
CA GLU A 102 17.50 -2.57 -3.42
C GLU A 102 16.39 -1.82 -2.65
N ASN A 103 15.22 -1.61 -3.26
CA ASN A 103 14.13 -0.86 -2.64
C ASN A 103 13.31 -1.71 -1.65
N SER A 104 13.47 -1.43 -0.36
CA SER A 104 12.76 -2.13 0.73
C SER A 104 11.25 -1.87 0.83
N GLN A 105 10.70 -0.90 0.11
CA GLN A 105 9.27 -0.58 0.14
C GLN A 105 8.46 -1.45 -0.84
N LEU A 106 9.13 -2.09 -1.79
CA LEU A 106 8.50 -3.01 -2.74
C LEU A 106 8.36 -4.40 -2.10
N LEU A 107 7.21 -5.04 -2.34
CA LEU A 107 6.97 -6.42 -1.91
C LEU A 107 7.73 -7.42 -2.78
N GLU A 108 7.95 -7.09 -4.04
CA GLU A 108 8.71 -7.88 -5.00
C GLU A 108 9.53 -6.99 -5.92
N PRO A 109 10.75 -7.41 -6.32
CA PRO A 109 11.50 -6.72 -7.37
C PRO A 109 10.76 -6.75 -8.71
N ILE A 110 11.03 -5.76 -9.56
CA ILE A 110 10.49 -5.71 -10.91
C ILE A 110 11.09 -6.87 -11.71
N SER A 111 10.22 -7.75 -12.21
CA SER A 111 10.59 -8.94 -12.98
C SER A 111 10.36 -8.79 -14.48
N GLU A 112 9.51 -7.85 -14.89
CA GLU A 112 9.14 -7.61 -16.28
C GLU A 112 9.05 -6.11 -16.55
N ILE A 113 9.74 -5.66 -17.59
CA ILE A 113 9.61 -4.31 -18.15
C ILE A 113 9.22 -4.46 -19.62
N LYS A 114 8.09 -3.85 -19.99
CA LYS A 114 7.65 -3.76 -21.38
C LYS A 114 8.18 -2.46 -21.98
N GLY A 115 9.40 -2.53 -22.51
CA GLY A 115 10.05 -1.43 -23.21
C GLY A 115 9.68 -1.38 -24.69
N THR A 116 9.42 -0.19 -25.20
CA THR A 116 9.23 0.08 -26.64
C THR A 116 10.11 1.26 -27.05
N LEU A 117 10.77 1.12 -28.20
CA LEU A 117 11.63 2.15 -28.80
C LEU A 117 10.98 2.62 -30.11
N SER A 118 10.87 3.94 -30.28
CA SER A 118 10.38 4.53 -31.52
C SER A 118 11.38 4.38 -32.67
N GLN A 119 10.97 4.75 -33.87
CA GLN A 119 11.93 5.03 -34.95
C GLN A 119 12.60 6.40 -34.72
N LEU A 120 13.74 6.62 -35.39
CA LEU A 120 14.41 7.91 -35.41
C LEU A 120 13.45 8.97 -35.98
N SER A 121 13.22 10.03 -35.22
CA SER A 121 12.31 11.11 -35.59
C SER A 121 12.71 12.43 -34.96
N GLU A 122 12.06 13.52 -35.37
CA GLU A 122 12.22 14.83 -34.76
C GLU A 122 11.41 14.92 -33.46
N ILE A 123 12.10 14.92 -32.32
CA ILE A 123 11.49 14.96 -30.99
C ILE A 123 11.62 16.35 -30.36
N PRO A 124 10.62 16.81 -29.56
CA PRO A 124 10.71 18.08 -28.85
C PRO A 124 11.86 18.08 -27.84
N TYR A 125 12.76 19.06 -27.93
CA TYR A 125 13.87 19.22 -26.98
C TYR A 125 14.24 20.69 -26.79
N HIS A 126 14.20 21.18 -25.54
CA HIS A 126 14.50 22.57 -25.17
C HIS A 126 13.88 23.66 -26.07
N GLY A 127 12.63 23.48 -26.50
CA GLY A 127 11.92 24.47 -27.32
C GLY A 127 12.22 24.40 -28.83
N GLY A 128 13.00 23.41 -29.26
CA GLY A 128 13.17 23.04 -30.67
C GLY A 128 12.79 21.58 -30.92
N TYR A 129 13.05 21.12 -32.14
CA TYR A 129 12.98 19.71 -32.52
C TYR A 129 14.37 19.25 -32.90
N LEU A 130 14.76 18.08 -32.39
CA LEU A 130 16.04 17.46 -32.69
C LEU A 130 15.84 15.98 -33.03
N PRO A 131 16.73 15.40 -33.85
CA PRO A 131 16.69 13.97 -34.15
C PRO A 131 16.89 13.16 -32.87
N GLY A 132 16.01 12.19 -32.64
CA GLY A 132 16.00 11.38 -31.43
C GLY A 132 15.02 10.24 -31.46
N PHE A 133 14.90 9.60 -30.29
CA PHE A 133 14.00 8.47 -30.06
C PHE A 133 13.16 8.72 -28.82
N GLU A 134 11.95 8.16 -28.85
CA GLU A 134 11.11 8.01 -27.68
C GLU A 134 11.21 6.57 -27.19
N ILE A 135 11.49 6.41 -25.89
CA ILE A 135 11.46 5.13 -25.19
C ILE A 135 10.30 5.17 -24.22
N ARG A 136 9.42 4.19 -24.30
CA ARG A 136 8.37 3.97 -23.32
C ARG A 136 8.63 2.66 -22.59
N SER A 137 8.80 2.74 -21.27
CA SER A 137 8.96 1.58 -20.39
C SER A 137 7.77 1.46 -19.47
N GLN A 138 7.04 0.36 -19.57
CA GLN A 138 5.90 0.05 -18.72
C GLN A 138 6.25 -1.08 -17.75
N LEU A 139 6.00 -0.86 -16.46
CA LEU A 139 6.38 -1.78 -15.38
C LEU A 139 5.35 -1.81 -14.27
N ARG A 140 5.37 -2.88 -13.48
CA ARG A 140 4.49 -3.05 -12.31
C ARG A 140 5.28 -2.91 -11.01
N LEU A 141 4.75 -2.13 -10.08
CA LEU A 141 5.26 -1.98 -8.72
C LEU A 141 4.23 -2.51 -7.73
N THR A 142 4.60 -3.46 -6.90
CA THR A 142 3.72 -4.00 -5.85
C THR A 142 4.27 -3.59 -4.49
N TYR A 143 3.45 -2.96 -3.64
CA TYR A 143 3.85 -2.53 -2.29
C TYR A 143 2.72 -2.75 -1.28
N SER A 144 3.10 -2.84 0.01
CA SER A 144 2.12 -2.92 1.09
C SER A 144 1.55 -1.53 1.41
N ALA A 145 0.24 -1.38 1.28
CA ALA A 145 -0.48 -0.16 1.63
C ALA A 145 -0.92 -0.13 3.11
N GLY A 146 -0.74 -1.24 3.82
CA GLY A 146 -1.05 -1.40 5.24
C GLY A 146 -1.45 -2.84 5.57
N ALA A 147 -1.36 -3.19 6.86
CA ALA A 147 -1.89 -4.44 7.37
C ALA A 147 -2.87 -4.15 8.51
N VAL A 148 -3.99 -4.85 8.51
CA VAL A 148 -5.00 -4.80 9.56
C VAL A 148 -5.06 -6.19 10.15
N GLN A 149 -4.86 -6.33 11.46
CA GLN A 149 -5.22 -7.56 12.12
C GLN A 149 -6.75 -7.67 12.00
N PRO A 150 -7.29 -8.77 11.41
CA PRO A 150 -8.71 -9.02 11.53
C PRO A 150 -9.01 -8.91 13.02
N LEU A 151 -10.00 -8.08 13.38
CA LEU A 151 -10.59 -8.18 14.71
C LEU A 151 -10.86 -9.66 14.89
N GLN A 152 -10.10 -10.30 15.77
CA GLN A 152 -10.45 -11.63 16.23
C GLN A 152 -11.92 -11.50 16.58
N ALA A 153 -12.75 -12.33 15.97
CA ALA A 153 -14.06 -12.58 16.53
C ALA A 153 -13.76 -13.18 17.89
N ASP A 154 -13.54 -12.29 18.85
CA ASP A 154 -13.28 -12.60 20.22
C ASP A 154 -14.60 -13.21 20.67
N ASP A 155 -14.66 -14.53 20.56
CA ASP A 155 -15.65 -15.34 21.27
C ASP A 155 -15.40 -15.21 22.79
N GLU A 156 -14.35 -14.49 23.21
CA GLU A 156 -14.38 -13.68 24.42
C GLU A 156 -15.02 -12.32 24.14
N ARG A 157 -16.36 -12.26 24.19
CA ARG A 157 -17.02 -10.99 24.52
C ARG A 157 -16.26 -10.44 25.73
N PRO A 158 -15.73 -9.20 25.72
CA PRO A 158 -15.21 -8.61 26.94
C PRO A 158 -16.30 -8.81 27.99
N LYS A 159 -15.93 -9.33 29.18
CA LYS A 159 -16.83 -9.43 30.33
C LYS A 159 -17.28 -8.01 30.69
N ALA A 160 -18.19 -7.48 29.90
CA ALA A 160 -18.73 -6.15 30.03
C ALA A 160 -19.55 -6.19 31.30
N LEU A 161 -19.03 -5.54 32.32
CA LEU A 161 -19.74 -5.28 33.55
C LEU A 161 -20.78 -4.20 33.22
N TYR A 162 -22.06 -4.57 33.32
CA TYR A 162 -23.18 -3.69 33.04
C TYR A 162 -23.62 -2.98 34.32
N SER A 163 -23.85 -1.67 34.25
CA SER A 163 -24.27 -0.90 35.41
C SER A 163 -25.76 -1.07 35.70
N PRO A 164 -26.19 -0.89 36.96
CA PRO A 164 -27.61 -0.88 37.30
C PRO A 164 -28.35 0.23 36.53
N GLY A 165 -29.53 -0.08 36.00
CA GLY A 165 -30.32 0.85 35.19
C GLY A 165 -29.84 1.04 33.74
N SER A 166 -28.69 0.48 33.33
CA SER A 166 -28.31 0.49 31.91
C SER A 166 -29.19 -0.47 31.11
N ARG A 167 -29.34 -0.22 29.81
CA ARG A 167 -30.13 -1.09 28.93
C ARG A 167 -29.45 -2.46 28.78
N THR A 168 -30.20 -3.53 28.97
CA THR A 168 -29.73 -4.90 28.80
C THR A 168 -29.52 -5.21 27.32
N PRO A 169 -28.32 -5.64 26.90
CA PRO A 169 -28.01 -5.86 25.48
C PRO A 169 -28.57 -7.16 24.93
N VAL A 170 -28.73 -8.20 25.75
CA VAL A 170 -29.23 -9.53 25.33
C VAL A 170 -30.07 -10.13 26.45
N SER A 171 -31.15 -10.84 26.11
CA SER A 171 -31.95 -11.58 27.09
C SER A 171 -31.14 -12.73 27.71
N GLY A 172 -31.11 -12.83 29.03
CA GLY A 172 -30.32 -13.86 29.70
C GLY A 172 -30.29 -13.74 31.22
N GLN A 173 -29.54 -14.64 31.84
CA GLN A 173 -29.17 -14.59 33.25
C GLN A 173 -27.85 -13.87 33.41
N TYR A 174 -27.80 -12.96 34.37
CA TYR A 174 -26.67 -12.12 34.69
C TYR A 174 -26.33 -12.29 36.16
N GLU A 175 -25.06 -12.51 36.47
CA GLU A 175 -24.57 -12.54 37.85
C GLU A 175 -24.15 -11.14 38.28
N LEU A 176 -24.38 -10.83 39.56
CA LEU A 176 -23.97 -9.61 40.20
C LEU A 176 -22.51 -9.72 40.69
N ILE A 177 -21.70 -8.76 40.29
CA ILE A 177 -20.27 -8.65 40.55
C ILE A 177 -20.04 -7.48 41.51
N ASN A 178 -19.24 -7.72 42.55
CA ASN A 178 -18.84 -6.71 43.52
C ASN A 178 -17.80 -5.74 42.92
N PRO A 179 -17.55 -4.58 43.58
CA PRO A 179 -16.52 -3.64 43.15
C PRO A 179 -15.12 -4.27 42.99
N ASP A 180 -14.83 -5.32 43.78
CA ASP A 180 -13.57 -6.07 43.72
C ASP A 180 -13.47 -7.04 42.52
N GLY A 181 -14.51 -7.11 41.67
CA GLY A 181 -14.55 -7.99 40.49
C GLY A 181 -14.95 -9.43 40.79
N GLU A 182 -15.25 -9.76 42.05
CA GLU A 182 -15.72 -11.07 42.47
C GLU A 182 -17.24 -11.24 42.33
N SER A 183 -17.65 -12.45 41.99
CA SER A 183 -19.04 -12.87 41.89
C SER A 183 -19.70 -12.93 43.28
N THR A 184 -20.87 -12.29 43.42
CA THR A 184 -21.66 -12.33 44.66
C THR A 184 -22.44 -13.63 44.84
N GLY A 185 -22.52 -14.47 43.80
CA GLY A 185 -23.41 -15.64 43.75
C GLY A 185 -24.90 -15.30 43.60
N LEU A 186 -25.23 -14.02 43.39
CA LEU A 186 -26.60 -13.57 43.10
C LEU A 186 -26.79 -13.41 41.59
N GLU A 187 -27.80 -14.08 41.04
CA GLU A 187 -28.16 -14.01 39.63
C GLU A 187 -29.49 -13.27 39.42
N VAL A 188 -29.58 -12.52 38.32
CA VAL A 188 -30.79 -11.83 37.87
C VAL A 188 -31.06 -12.17 36.42
N THR A 189 -32.32 -12.42 36.08
CA THR A 189 -32.73 -12.54 34.68
C THR A 189 -33.07 -11.15 34.16
N SER A 190 -32.49 -10.75 33.03
CA SER A 190 -32.86 -9.51 32.35
C SER A 190 -33.21 -9.76 30.89
N THR A 191 -34.23 -9.06 30.42
CA THR A 191 -34.72 -9.11 29.03
C THR A 191 -34.06 -8.02 28.20
N GLU A 192 -33.72 -8.34 26.96
CA GLU A 192 -33.14 -7.38 26.03
C GLU A 192 -33.97 -6.09 25.96
N GLY A 193 -33.27 -4.95 25.93
CA GLY A 193 -33.87 -3.62 25.81
C GLY A 193 -34.46 -3.04 27.11
N HIS A 194 -34.57 -3.84 28.18
CA HIS A 194 -35.04 -3.38 29.50
C HIS A 194 -33.87 -2.89 30.37
N PRO A 195 -34.09 -1.98 31.33
CA PRO A 195 -33.03 -1.57 32.26
C PRO A 195 -32.70 -2.70 33.25
N PHE A 196 -31.41 -2.87 33.58
CA PHE A 196 -31.01 -3.77 34.66
C PHE A 196 -31.62 -3.36 36.00
N PRO A 197 -31.96 -4.31 36.88
CA PRO A 197 -32.49 -4.00 38.20
C PRO A 197 -31.49 -3.18 39.03
N PRO A 198 -31.96 -2.42 40.03
CA PRO A 198 -31.08 -1.72 40.96
C PRO A 198 -30.32 -2.72 41.84
N THR A 199 -29.07 -2.38 42.16
CA THR A 199 -28.21 -3.19 43.05
C THR A 199 -28.41 -2.81 44.52
N ARG A 200 -28.06 -3.73 45.41
CA ARG A 200 -28.19 -3.51 46.86
C ARG A 200 -27.08 -2.60 47.40
N GLU A 201 -25.88 -2.73 46.84
CA GLU A 201 -24.71 -1.93 47.23
C GLU A 201 -24.27 -1.02 46.08
N ARG A 202 -23.52 0.03 46.44
CA ARG A 202 -22.95 0.96 45.46
C ARG A 202 -21.81 0.29 44.71
N ASP A 203 -21.68 0.65 43.43
CA ASP A 203 -20.60 0.21 42.53
C ASP A 203 -20.60 -1.30 42.17
N GLN A 204 -21.72 -2.00 42.40
CA GLN A 204 -21.92 -3.36 41.87
C GLN A 204 -22.31 -3.33 40.39
N SER A 205 -21.95 -4.39 39.66
CA SER A 205 -22.22 -4.51 38.21
C SER A 205 -22.75 -5.89 37.83
N TYR A 206 -23.37 -6.02 36.67
CA TYR A 206 -23.92 -7.26 36.14
C TYR A 206 -23.03 -7.86 35.06
N LYS A 207 -22.95 -9.18 35.01
CA LYS A 207 -22.17 -9.92 34.03
C LYS A 207 -22.99 -11.07 33.47
N LEU A 208 -23.07 -11.18 32.15
CA LEU A 208 -23.84 -12.25 31.51
C LEU A 208 -23.23 -13.62 31.83
N VAL A 209 -24.06 -14.52 32.36
CA VAL A 209 -23.71 -15.92 32.66
C VAL A 209 -24.30 -16.84 31.60
N ASP A 210 -25.60 -16.73 31.36
CA ASP A 210 -26.29 -17.58 30.39
C ASP A 210 -27.22 -16.74 29.50
N ALA A 211 -26.97 -16.79 28.19
CA ALA A 211 -27.81 -16.11 27.22
C ALA A 211 -29.03 -16.98 26.90
N THR A 212 -30.22 -16.39 26.93
CA THR A 212 -31.43 -17.09 26.48
C THR A 212 -31.34 -17.31 24.97
N LYS A 213 -31.23 -18.57 24.54
CA LYS A 213 -31.20 -18.92 23.11
C LYS A 213 -32.60 -18.85 22.53
N HIS A 214 -32.83 -17.90 21.63
CA HIS A 214 -34.02 -17.92 20.77
C HIS A 214 -33.78 -18.89 19.62
N LYS A 215 -34.68 -19.86 19.44
CA LYS A 215 -34.66 -20.75 18.28
C LYS A 215 -35.14 -19.92 17.08
N ALA A 216 -34.23 -19.62 16.15
CA ALA A 216 -34.60 -19.09 14.84
C ALA A 216 -35.36 -20.14 14.03
#